data_AF-A0A840GAS2-F1
#
_entry.id   AF-A0A840GAS2-F1
#
_cell.length_a   1.000
_cell.length_b   1.000
_cell.length_c   1.000
_cell.angle_alpha   90.00
_cell.angle_beta   90.00
_cell.angle_gamma   90.00
#
_symmetry.space_group_name_H-M   'P 1'
#
loop_
_entity.id
_entity.type
_entity.pdbx_description
1 polymer ?
#
loop_
_entity_poly.entity_id
_entity_poly.type
_entity_poly.pdbx_seq_one_letter_code
_entity_poly.pdbx_strand_id
1 'polypeptide(L)'
;MASGTWTPTALASEFVGWQGSGWRAVEAQHKVATMALVHGNVGAQAVLENILDEAKPLLPPAAEGLHWLLSTPFRYRPLPGGSRFRRREDPGVFYGAEERETACAEAGYWRLKFWNESTFLSQRAKSIPLTLFEFHAATGRAIDLTRPPLNADRALWTHPGDYSATQALAESARQAHAEALRYESVRRPAGQCLAFLSPDVFRAVAAPFRNNQQSWSLLINPPHQIVWQRELSQECWSFDF
;
A
#
# COMPACT_ATOMS: atom_id res chain seq x y z
N MET A 1 16.68 -1.38 -23.18
CA MET A 1 16.44 -2.83 -23.28
C MET A 1 16.39 -3.37 -21.86
N ALA A 2 15.36 -4.13 -21.50
CA ALA A 2 15.31 -4.75 -20.18
C ALA A 2 16.55 -5.64 -20.03
N SER A 3 17.35 -5.36 -19.01
CA SER A 3 18.46 -6.23 -18.61
C SER A 3 17.92 -7.66 -18.49
N GLY A 4 18.68 -8.67 -18.92
CA GLY A 4 18.29 -10.08 -18.84
C GLY A 4 18.00 -10.59 -17.41
N THR A 5 18.12 -9.72 -16.42
CA THR A 5 17.90 -9.93 -14.98
C THR A 5 16.44 -10.10 -14.57
N TRP A 6 15.45 -9.62 -15.34
CA TRP A 6 14.02 -9.69 -14.92
C TRP A 6 13.19 -10.77 -15.62
N THR A 7 13.83 -11.77 -16.24
CA THR A 7 13.08 -12.95 -16.69
C THR A 7 12.57 -13.76 -15.50
N PRO A 8 11.45 -14.52 -15.62
CA PRO A 8 10.94 -15.31 -14.50
C PRO A 8 11.99 -16.25 -13.89
N THR A 9 12.80 -16.92 -14.72
CA THR A 9 13.87 -17.81 -14.25
C THR A 9 14.97 -17.05 -13.51
N ALA A 10 15.38 -15.88 -14.01
CA ALA A 10 16.37 -15.04 -13.33
C ALA A 10 15.83 -14.51 -12.00
N LEU A 11 14.57 -14.06 -11.93
CA LEU A 11 13.98 -13.59 -10.68
C LEU A 11 13.84 -14.72 -9.66
N ALA A 12 13.52 -15.95 -10.10
CA ALA A 12 13.44 -17.11 -9.23
C ALA A 12 14.80 -17.48 -8.59
N SER A 13 15.93 -17.24 -9.26
CA SER A 13 17.26 -17.46 -8.66
C SER A 13 17.62 -16.44 -7.58
N GLU A 14 16.95 -15.28 -7.58
CA GLU A 14 17.17 -14.20 -6.61
C GLU A 14 16.23 -14.26 -5.40
N PHE A 15 15.49 -15.36 -5.24
CA PHE A 15 14.60 -15.52 -4.09
C PHE A 15 15.37 -15.54 -2.78
N VAL A 16 14.88 -14.73 -1.85
CA VAL A 16 15.37 -14.64 -0.48
C VAL A 16 14.21 -14.85 0.48
N GLY A 17 14.53 -15.34 1.68
CA GLY A 17 13.58 -15.34 2.78
C GLY A 17 13.32 -13.92 3.26
N TRP A 18 12.05 -13.60 3.52
CA TRP A 18 11.66 -12.40 4.26
C TRP A 18 10.67 -12.78 5.34
N GLN A 19 10.90 -12.32 6.56
CA GLN A 19 10.00 -12.47 7.69
C GLN A 19 10.14 -11.25 8.57
N GLY A 20 9.02 -10.64 8.95
CA GLY A 20 9.06 -9.45 9.79
C GLY A 20 7.70 -8.84 10.02
N SER A 21 7.73 -7.63 10.58
CA SER A 21 6.58 -6.75 10.60
C SER A 21 6.76 -5.57 9.68
N GLY A 22 5.65 -4.90 9.39
CA GLY A 22 5.63 -3.64 8.67
C GLY A 22 4.36 -2.87 8.97
N TRP A 23 4.26 -1.69 8.39
CA TRP A 23 3.23 -0.72 8.67
C TRP A 23 2.48 -0.33 7.40
N ARG A 24 1.18 -0.11 7.55
CA ARG A 24 0.32 0.38 6.49
C ARG A 24 -0.65 1.41 7.03
N ALA A 25 -0.78 2.52 6.30
CA ALA A 25 -1.74 3.57 6.62
C ALA A 25 -3.03 3.40 5.80
N VAL A 26 -4.17 3.50 6.48
CA VAL A 26 -5.52 3.44 5.92
C VAL A 26 -6.36 4.58 6.45
N GLU A 27 -7.51 4.84 5.83
CA GLU A 27 -8.47 5.78 6.40
C GLU A 27 -8.93 5.35 7.79
N ALA A 28 -9.20 6.35 8.64
CA ALA A 28 -9.58 6.11 10.03
C ALA A 28 -10.78 5.17 10.13
N GLN A 29 -10.58 4.12 10.91
CA GLN A 29 -11.50 2.98 11.06
C GLN A 29 -12.85 3.36 11.69
N HIS A 30 -12.90 4.47 12.43
CA HIS A 30 -14.08 4.91 13.19
C HIS A 30 -15.01 5.85 12.42
N LYS A 31 -14.69 6.20 11.16
CA LYS A 31 -15.47 7.17 10.40
C LYS A 31 -16.60 6.48 9.63
N VAL A 32 -17.83 6.76 10.06
CA VAL A 32 -19.04 6.36 9.35
C VAL A 32 -19.30 7.34 8.20
N ALA A 33 -18.58 7.17 7.09
CA ALA A 33 -18.63 8.10 5.94
C ALA A 33 -20.01 8.16 5.27
N THR A 34 -20.78 7.08 5.36
CA THR A 34 -22.10 6.92 4.72
C THR A 34 -23.19 7.72 5.41
N MET A 35 -23.11 7.96 6.72
CA MET A 35 -24.12 8.72 7.47
C MET A 35 -24.30 10.14 6.93
N ALA A 36 -23.21 10.77 6.51
CA ALA A 36 -23.24 12.10 5.91
C ALA A 36 -23.98 12.12 4.55
N LEU A 37 -23.90 11.02 3.78
CA LEU A 37 -24.55 10.89 2.47
C LEU A 37 -26.05 10.70 2.58
N VAL A 38 -26.53 10.16 3.69
CA VAL A 38 -27.95 9.92 3.96
C VAL A 38 -28.54 10.95 4.94
N HIS A 39 -27.85 12.08 5.12
CA HIS A 39 -28.31 13.21 5.94
C HIS A 39 -28.73 12.82 7.37
N GLY A 40 -28.04 11.86 7.99
CA GLY A 40 -28.36 11.42 9.36
C GLY A 40 -29.49 10.37 9.46
N ASN A 41 -30.06 9.91 8.35
CA ASN A 41 -31.12 8.91 8.37
C ASN A 41 -30.54 7.49 8.52
N VAL A 42 -30.72 6.90 9.71
CA VAL A 42 -30.23 5.56 10.06
C VAL A 42 -30.81 4.45 9.17
N GLY A 43 -32.09 4.54 8.81
CA GLY A 43 -32.73 3.53 7.94
C GLY A 43 -32.17 3.55 6.53
N ALA A 44 -32.01 4.74 5.95
CA ALA A 44 -31.37 4.91 4.65
C ALA A 44 -29.89 4.52 4.70
N GLN A 45 -29.21 4.76 5.83
CA GLN A 45 -27.84 4.32 6.02
C GLN A 45 -27.70 2.80 5.94
N ALA A 46 -28.57 2.06 6.63
CA ALA A 46 -28.54 0.60 6.62
C ALA A 46 -28.74 0.05 5.19
N VAL A 47 -29.65 0.65 4.42
CA VAL A 47 -29.84 0.31 3.00
C VAL A 47 -28.58 0.60 2.19
N LEU A 48 -27.96 1.77 2.37
CA LEU A 48 -26.73 2.14 1.67
C LEU A 48 -25.57 1.19 2.02
N GLU A 49 -25.38 0.83 3.29
CA GLU A 49 -24.34 -0.11 3.71
C GLU A 49 -24.56 -1.51 3.11
N ASN A 50 -25.80 -1.99 3.05
CA ASN A 50 -26.12 -3.26 2.39
C ASN A 50 -25.79 -3.23 0.89
N ILE A 51 -26.19 -2.15 0.19
CA ILE A 51 -25.86 -1.97 -1.24
C ILE A 51 -24.34 -1.93 -1.43
N LEU A 52 -23.62 -1.21 -0.57
CA LEU A 52 -22.16 -1.12 -0.63
C LEU A 52 -21.49 -2.47 -0.33
N ASP A 53 -22.06 -3.29 0.56
CA ASP A 53 -21.53 -4.62 0.85
C ASP A 53 -21.75 -5.59 -0.31
N GLU A 54 -22.95 -5.61 -0.88
CA GLU A 54 -23.31 -6.42 -2.06
C GLU A 54 -22.46 -6.07 -3.30
N ALA A 55 -22.09 -4.79 -3.45
CA ALA A 55 -21.28 -4.33 -4.58
C ALA A 55 -19.77 -4.61 -4.42
N LYS A 56 -19.30 -5.09 -3.25
CA LYS A 56 -17.86 -5.37 -3.06
C LYS A 56 -17.44 -6.55 -3.95
N PRO A 57 -16.32 -6.44 -4.67
CA PRO A 57 -15.75 -7.58 -5.36
C PRO A 57 -15.47 -8.72 -4.37
N LEU A 58 -15.64 -9.96 -4.82
CA LEU A 58 -15.31 -11.14 -4.02
C LEU A 58 -13.83 -11.12 -3.62
N LEU A 59 -13.54 -11.63 -2.43
CA LEU A 59 -12.16 -11.89 -2.04
C LEU A 59 -11.63 -13.07 -2.86
N PRO A 60 -10.36 -13.05 -3.27
CA PRO A 60 -9.74 -14.25 -3.80
C PRO A 60 -9.66 -15.32 -2.68
N PRO A 61 -9.79 -16.62 -2.99
CA PRO A 61 -9.78 -17.68 -1.98
C PRO A 61 -8.56 -17.62 -1.04
N ALA A 62 -7.38 -17.28 -1.57
CA ALA A 62 -6.15 -17.13 -0.80
C ALA A 62 -6.24 -16.03 0.28
N ALA A 63 -7.15 -15.06 0.18
CA ALA A 63 -7.34 -13.98 1.17
C ALA A 63 -8.50 -14.20 2.16
N GLU A 64 -9.28 -15.27 2.02
CA GLU A 64 -10.44 -15.54 2.88
C GLU A 64 -10.08 -15.80 4.34
N GLY A 65 -10.84 -15.25 5.29
CA GLY A 65 -10.56 -15.41 6.72
C GLY A 65 -9.35 -14.62 7.25
N LEU A 66 -8.59 -13.92 6.39
CA LEU A 66 -7.65 -12.91 6.85
C LEU A 66 -8.42 -11.72 7.43
N HIS A 67 -7.81 -11.03 8.41
CA HIS A 67 -8.34 -9.76 8.89
C HIS A 67 -8.52 -8.80 7.70
N TRP A 68 -9.63 -8.07 7.67
CA TRP A 68 -10.02 -7.29 6.49
C TRP A 68 -9.01 -6.20 6.10
N LEU A 69 -8.24 -5.66 7.07
CA LEU A 69 -7.12 -4.75 6.79
C LEU A 69 -6.00 -5.39 5.97
N LEU A 70 -5.86 -6.72 6.05
CA LEU A 70 -4.92 -7.51 5.27
C LEU A 70 -5.51 -7.99 3.95
N SER A 71 -6.80 -8.33 3.91
CA SER A 71 -7.43 -8.94 2.72
C SER A 71 -7.90 -7.92 1.67
N THR A 72 -8.34 -6.73 2.09
CA THR A 72 -8.93 -5.73 1.18
C THR A 72 -8.08 -5.31 -0.02
N PRO A 73 -6.73 -5.23 0.03
CA PRO A 73 -5.92 -4.87 -1.14
C PRO A 73 -5.99 -5.88 -2.29
N PHE A 74 -6.41 -7.10 -1.99
CA PHE A 74 -6.43 -8.19 -2.95
C PHE A 74 -7.71 -8.25 -3.81
N ARG A 75 -8.78 -7.54 -3.41
CA ARG A 75 -10.08 -7.58 -4.14
C ARG A 75 -10.40 -6.36 -4.99
N TYR A 76 -9.92 -5.17 -4.63
CA TYR A 76 -10.30 -3.95 -5.36
C TYR A 76 -9.42 -3.74 -6.59
N ARG A 77 -10.00 -3.19 -7.65
CA ARG A 77 -9.25 -2.76 -8.84
C ARG A 77 -8.44 -1.48 -8.54
N PRO A 78 -7.26 -1.30 -9.13
CA PRO A 78 -6.51 -0.07 -8.95
C PRO A 78 -7.14 1.08 -9.75
N LEU A 79 -6.69 2.30 -9.49
CA LEU A 79 -7.01 3.47 -10.33
C LEU A 79 -6.55 3.27 -11.79
N PRO A 80 -7.07 4.05 -12.75
CA PRO A 80 -6.55 4.05 -14.12
C PRO A 80 -5.02 4.18 -14.15
N GLY A 81 -4.34 3.38 -14.97
CA GLY A 81 -2.87 3.30 -15.02
C GLY A 81 -2.23 2.33 -14.02
N GLY A 82 -2.99 1.83 -13.04
CA GLY A 82 -2.48 0.85 -12.06
C GLY A 82 -1.71 1.48 -10.90
N SER A 83 -0.84 0.69 -10.28
CA SER A 83 0.14 1.12 -9.27
C SER A 83 1.54 0.60 -9.64
N ARG A 84 2.55 0.87 -8.80
CA ARG A 84 3.96 0.55 -9.09
C ARG A 84 4.17 -0.89 -9.58
N PHE A 85 3.62 -1.88 -8.89
CA PHE A 85 3.79 -3.31 -9.22
C PHE A 85 2.48 -3.98 -9.68
N ARG A 86 1.53 -3.22 -10.22
CA ARG A 86 0.21 -3.74 -10.60
C ARG A 86 -0.43 -2.96 -11.75
N ARG A 87 -0.71 -3.61 -12.87
CA ARG A 87 -1.56 -3.09 -13.96
C ARG A 87 -3.05 -3.20 -13.60
N ARG A 88 -3.93 -2.70 -14.46
CA ARG A 88 -5.38 -2.68 -14.20
C ARG A 88 -6.01 -4.07 -14.00
N GLU A 89 -5.57 -5.04 -14.79
CA GLU A 89 -6.11 -6.41 -14.79
C GLU A 89 -5.30 -7.38 -13.91
N ASP A 90 -4.17 -6.91 -13.34
CA ASP A 90 -3.34 -7.76 -12.48
C ASP A 90 -4.01 -8.00 -11.12
N PRO A 91 -3.73 -9.17 -10.49
CA PRO A 91 -4.14 -9.45 -9.12
C PRO A 91 -3.74 -8.35 -8.14
N GLY A 92 -4.51 -8.23 -7.06
CA GLY A 92 -4.27 -7.22 -6.03
C GLY A 92 -2.91 -7.34 -5.36
N VAL A 93 -2.44 -6.20 -4.84
CA VAL A 93 -1.12 -6.08 -4.19
C VAL A 93 -1.34 -5.36 -2.87
N PHE A 94 -0.85 -5.96 -1.79
CA PHE A 94 -0.78 -5.29 -0.50
C PHE A 94 0.51 -4.45 -0.44
N TYR A 95 0.36 -3.14 -0.24
CA TYR A 95 1.50 -2.22 -0.08
C TYR A 95 1.66 -1.82 1.39
N GLY A 96 2.90 -1.91 1.88
CA GLY A 96 3.30 -1.46 3.21
C GLY A 96 4.74 -0.97 3.21
N ALA A 97 5.26 -0.65 4.40
CA ALA A 97 6.67 -0.33 4.59
C ALA A 97 7.21 -0.98 5.87
N GLU A 98 8.51 -1.22 5.96
CA GLU A 98 9.13 -1.78 7.17
C GLU A 98 9.07 -0.76 8.32
N GLU A 99 9.24 0.54 8.02
CA GLU A 99 9.16 1.63 9.01
C GLU A 99 7.83 2.40 8.96
N ARG A 100 7.35 2.83 10.13
CA ARG A 100 6.17 3.70 10.28
C ARG A 100 6.29 4.99 9.48
N GLU A 101 7.43 5.66 9.60
CA GLU A 101 7.69 6.93 8.94
C GLU A 101 7.68 6.78 7.42
N THR A 102 8.23 5.69 6.89
CA THR A 102 8.18 5.35 5.45
C THR A 102 6.74 5.10 4.98
N ALA A 103 5.94 4.37 5.76
CA ALA A 103 4.52 4.16 5.46
C ALA A 103 3.74 5.49 5.43
N CYS A 104 4.04 6.41 6.35
CA CYS A 104 3.45 7.74 6.39
C CYS A 104 3.87 8.61 5.20
N ALA A 105 5.14 8.58 4.80
CA ALA A 105 5.62 9.31 3.63
C ALA A 105 4.92 8.85 2.35
N GLU A 106 4.89 7.53 2.08
CA GLU A 106 4.23 6.97 0.89
C GLU A 106 2.72 7.22 0.88
N ALA A 107 2.04 6.96 1.99
CA ALA A 107 0.58 7.13 2.08
C ALA A 107 0.15 8.59 2.03
N GLY A 108 0.98 9.50 2.55
CA GLY A 108 0.74 10.94 2.52
C GLY A 108 1.04 11.54 1.15
N TYR A 109 2.12 11.13 0.48
CA TYR A 109 2.44 11.59 -0.88
C TYR A 109 1.27 11.37 -1.85
N TRP A 110 0.68 10.17 -1.86
CA TRP A 110 -0.43 9.87 -2.77
C TRP A 110 -1.68 10.70 -2.47
N ARG A 111 -1.92 11.04 -1.20
CA ARG A 111 -3.01 11.94 -0.80
C ARG A 111 -2.75 13.37 -1.20
N LEU A 112 -1.51 13.86 -1.02
CA LEU A 112 -1.09 15.19 -1.48
C LEU A 112 -1.21 15.29 -3.01
N LYS A 113 -0.74 14.28 -3.74
CA LYS A 113 -0.87 14.22 -5.20
C LYS A 113 -2.34 14.30 -5.62
N PHE A 114 -3.21 13.48 -5.02
CA PHE A 114 -4.66 13.57 -5.26
C PHE A 114 -5.22 14.98 -4.95
N TRP A 115 -4.74 15.60 -3.87
CA TRP A 115 -5.13 16.96 -3.48
C TRP A 115 -4.75 17.99 -4.55
N ASN A 116 -3.52 17.93 -5.04
CA ASN A 116 -2.98 18.82 -6.07
C ASN A 116 -3.65 18.63 -7.42
N GLU A 117 -4.03 17.39 -7.77
CA GLU A 117 -4.73 17.07 -9.01
C GLU A 117 -6.23 17.44 -8.97
N SER A 118 -6.75 17.90 -7.82
CA SER A 118 -8.12 18.35 -7.65
C SER A 118 -8.23 19.87 -7.69
N THR A 119 -8.94 20.41 -8.69
CA THR A 119 -9.13 21.86 -8.90
C THR A 119 -9.63 22.58 -7.64
N PHE A 120 -10.54 21.98 -6.87
CA PHE A 120 -11.13 22.61 -5.70
C PHE A 120 -10.27 22.46 -4.42
N LEU A 121 -9.45 21.42 -4.34
CA LEU A 121 -8.69 21.07 -3.14
C LEU A 121 -7.25 21.58 -3.17
N SER A 122 -6.66 21.77 -4.34
CA SER A 122 -5.23 22.11 -4.55
C SER A 122 -4.71 23.36 -3.82
N GLN A 123 -5.59 24.22 -3.30
CA GLN A 123 -5.24 25.42 -2.54
C GLN A 123 -5.71 25.39 -1.08
N ARG A 124 -6.21 24.24 -0.59
CA ARG A 124 -6.85 24.13 0.72
C ARG A 124 -6.10 23.15 1.61
N ALA A 125 -5.59 23.63 2.73
CA ALA A 125 -5.09 22.75 3.76
C ALA A 125 -6.24 21.94 4.39
N LYS A 126 -6.02 20.65 4.67
CA LYS A 126 -6.99 19.81 5.36
C LYS A 126 -6.32 18.76 6.24
N SER A 127 -6.84 18.61 7.45
CA SER A 127 -6.51 17.51 8.33
C SER A 127 -7.46 16.32 8.09
N ILE A 128 -6.89 15.14 7.97
CA ILE A 128 -7.61 13.87 7.73
C ILE A 128 -7.17 12.84 8.77
N PRO A 129 -8.12 12.23 9.51
CA PRO A 129 -7.77 11.15 10.43
C PRO A 129 -7.44 9.88 9.66
N LEU A 130 -6.36 9.21 10.04
CA LEU A 130 -5.85 7.97 9.46
C LEU A 130 -5.51 6.98 10.57
N THR A 131 -5.50 5.71 10.22
CA THR A 131 -5.03 4.63 11.08
C THR A 131 -3.77 4.02 10.49
N LEU A 132 -2.71 3.97 11.28
CA LEU A 132 -1.49 3.24 10.96
C LEU A 132 -1.50 1.93 11.73
N PHE A 133 -1.47 0.79 11.04
CA PHE A 133 -1.50 -0.52 11.68
C PHE A 133 -0.28 -1.36 11.31
N GLU A 134 0.13 -2.21 12.27
CA GLU A 134 1.19 -3.18 12.07
C GLU A 134 0.64 -4.49 11.50
N PHE A 135 1.33 -5.03 10.50
CA PHE A 135 1.12 -6.38 9.99
C PHE A 135 2.37 -7.24 10.20
N HIS A 136 2.20 -8.55 10.22
CA HIS A 136 3.29 -9.53 10.20
C HIS A 136 3.11 -10.48 9.03
N ALA A 137 4.20 -10.87 8.40
CA ALA A 137 4.19 -11.81 7.29
C ALA A 137 5.52 -12.57 7.19
N ALA A 138 5.51 -13.66 6.44
CA ALA A 138 6.71 -14.43 6.12
C ALA A 138 6.59 -15.05 4.72
N THR A 139 7.71 -15.21 4.03
CA THR A 139 7.80 -15.94 2.75
C THR A 139 9.23 -16.39 2.49
N GLY A 140 9.39 -17.52 1.81
CA GLY A 140 10.67 -17.96 1.25
C GLY A 140 10.93 -17.46 -0.18
N ARG A 141 9.96 -16.74 -0.79
CA ARG A 141 9.95 -16.31 -2.19
C ARG A 141 9.80 -14.79 -2.29
N ALA A 142 10.58 -14.05 -1.50
CA ALA A 142 10.70 -12.61 -1.65
C ALA A 142 11.80 -12.28 -2.67
N ILE A 143 11.62 -11.17 -3.40
CA ILE A 143 12.66 -10.56 -4.22
C ILE A 143 13.03 -9.23 -3.56
N ASP A 144 14.31 -9.04 -3.26
CA ASP A 144 14.83 -7.77 -2.74
C ASP A 144 15.53 -6.98 -3.85
N LEU A 145 14.86 -5.94 -4.35
CA LEU A 145 15.37 -5.10 -5.44
C LEU A 145 16.59 -4.26 -5.03
N THR A 146 16.88 -4.16 -3.74
CA THR A 146 18.00 -3.37 -3.20
C THR A 146 19.33 -4.15 -3.24
N ARG A 147 19.28 -5.44 -3.57
CA ARG A 147 20.45 -6.32 -3.63
C ARG A 147 20.95 -6.53 -5.07
N PRO A 148 22.25 -6.76 -5.27
CA PRO A 148 22.75 -7.25 -6.55
C PRO A 148 22.10 -8.59 -6.93
N PRO A 149 21.82 -8.85 -8.22
CA PRO A 149 22.11 -7.96 -9.37
C PRO A 149 21.01 -6.90 -9.62
N LEU A 150 19.88 -6.96 -8.92
CA LEU A 150 18.67 -6.16 -9.20
C LEU A 150 18.82 -4.67 -8.88
N ASN A 151 19.73 -4.32 -7.96
CA ASN A 151 20.05 -2.93 -7.65
C ASN A 151 20.74 -2.18 -8.81
N ALA A 152 21.30 -2.89 -9.80
CA ALA A 152 21.84 -2.26 -11.02
C ALA A 152 20.74 -1.55 -11.81
N ASP A 153 19.51 -2.05 -11.73
CA ASP A 153 18.33 -1.49 -12.40
C ASP A 153 17.59 -0.45 -11.53
N ARG A 154 18.24 0.08 -10.48
CA ARG A 154 17.62 1.00 -9.50
C ARG A 154 16.89 2.17 -10.14
N ALA A 155 17.46 2.79 -11.16
CA ALA A 155 16.83 3.91 -11.85
C ALA A 155 15.48 3.54 -12.51
N LEU A 156 15.32 2.29 -12.95
CA LEU A 156 14.08 1.81 -13.56
C LEU A 156 12.99 1.59 -12.50
N TRP A 157 13.31 0.91 -11.39
CA TRP A 157 12.30 0.58 -10.39
C TRP A 157 11.98 1.72 -9.41
N THR A 158 12.84 2.73 -9.31
CA THR A 158 12.60 3.97 -8.53
C THR A 158 11.95 5.10 -9.33
N HIS A 159 11.61 4.91 -10.61
CA HIS A 159 11.05 5.99 -11.41
C HIS A 159 9.79 6.60 -10.73
N PRO A 160 9.67 7.95 -10.66
CA PRO A 160 8.70 8.59 -9.76
C PRO A 160 7.25 8.50 -10.24
N GLY A 161 7.00 8.34 -11.54
CA GLY A 161 5.63 8.38 -12.11
C GLY A 161 5.36 7.47 -13.31
N ASP A 162 6.40 6.81 -13.85
CA ASP A 162 6.25 5.76 -14.89
C ASP A 162 6.49 4.42 -14.22
N TYR A 163 5.47 3.57 -14.27
CA TYR A 163 5.48 2.25 -13.64
C TYR A 163 5.57 1.12 -14.66
N SER A 164 5.80 1.42 -15.94
CA SER A 164 5.85 0.40 -17.01
C SER A 164 6.90 -0.68 -16.71
N ALA A 165 8.09 -0.27 -16.28
CA ALA A 165 9.18 -1.17 -15.92
C ALA A 165 8.84 -2.03 -14.69
N THR A 166 8.33 -1.42 -13.61
CA THR A 166 7.99 -2.14 -12.37
C THR A 166 6.77 -3.04 -12.53
N GLN A 167 5.83 -2.67 -13.40
CA GLN A 167 4.69 -3.52 -13.77
C GLN A 167 5.16 -4.75 -14.57
N ALA A 168 6.08 -4.58 -15.52
CA ALA A 168 6.69 -5.70 -16.23
C ALA A 168 7.51 -6.60 -15.28
N LEU A 169 8.30 -6.01 -14.37
CA LEU A 169 8.99 -6.76 -13.32
C LEU A 169 8.01 -7.60 -12.49
N ALA A 170 6.90 -6.99 -12.03
CA ALA A 170 5.93 -7.68 -11.19
C ALA A 170 5.17 -8.78 -11.93
N GLU A 171 4.96 -8.64 -13.25
CA GLU A 171 4.42 -9.69 -14.10
C GLU A 171 5.39 -10.90 -14.13
N SER A 172 6.67 -10.68 -14.42
CA SER A 172 7.68 -11.74 -14.41
C SER A 172 7.88 -12.34 -13.02
N ALA A 173 7.81 -11.53 -11.96
CA ALA A 173 7.87 -12.01 -10.57
C ALA A 173 6.70 -12.95 -10.24
N ARG A 174 5.47 -12.63 -10.70
CA ARG A 174 4.32 -13.52 -10.53
C ARG A 174 4.47 -14.82 -11.32
N GLN A 175 5.00 -14.75 -12.55
CA GLN A 175 5.32 -15.95 -13.36
C GLN A 175 6.37 -16.84 -12.67
N ALA A 176 7.29 -16.24 -11.91
CA ALA A 176 8.27 -16.94 -11.07
C ALA A 176 7.70 -17.45 -9.74
N HIS A 177 6.43 -17.15 -9.42
CA HIS A 177 5.78 -17.43 -8.12
C HIS A 177 6.37 -16.65 -6.93
N ALA A 178 6.93 -15.47 -7.17
CA ALA A 178 7.31 -14.55 -6.10
C ALA A 178 6.08 -14.07 -5.32
N GLU A 179 6.22 -13.94 -4.01
CA GLU A 179 5.14 -13.54 -3.12
C GLU A 179 5.31 -12.14 -2.55
N ALA A 180 6.55 -11.64 -2.53
CA ALA A 180 6.88 -10.33 -2.00
C ALA A 180 7.96 -9.64 -2.83
N LEU A 181 7.84 -8.32 -2.95
CA LEU A 181 8.89 -7.44 -3.44
C LEU A 181 9.27 -6.48 -2.31
N ARG A 182 10.57 -6.42 -1.99
CA ARG A 182 11.16 -5.42 -1.09
C ARG A 182 11.95 -4.43 -1.92
N TYR A 183 11.75 -3.14 -1.68
CA TYR A 183 12.31 -2.06 -2.50
C TYR A 183 12.43 -0.76 -1.73
N GLU A 184 13.29 0.15 -2.18
CA GLU A 184 13.43 1.46 -1.54
C GLU A 184 12.20 2.35 -1.81
N SER A 185 11.81 3.11 -0.79
CA SER A 185 10.83 4.18 -0.96
C SER A 185 11.37 5.27 -1.87
N VAL A 186 10.53 5.70 -2.81
CA VAL A 186 10.82 6.86 -3.69
C VAL A 186 10.50 8.18 -2.97
N ARG A 187 9.68 8.12 -1.92
CA ARG A 187 9.19 9.30 -1.17
C ARG A 187 10.00 9.59 0.08
N ARG A 188 10.65 8.57 0.64
CA ARG A 188 11.57 8.70 1.78
C ARG A 188 12.85 7.91 1.49
N PRO A 189 13.92 8.56 1.01
CA PRO A 189 15.21 7.89 0.81
C PRO A 189 15.64 7.12 2.07
N ALA A 190 16.27 5.95 1.87
CA ALA A 190 16.62 4.95 2.89
C ALA A 190 15.44 4.19 3.54
N GLY A 191 14.18 4.62 3.34
CA GLY A 191 13.01 3.85 3.77
C GLY A 191 12.78 2.60 2.92
N GLN A 192 12.22 1.55 3.51
CA GLN A 192 12.00 0.26 2.85
C GLN A 192 10.51 -0.02 2.69
N CYS A 193 10.10 -0.25 1.46
CA CYS A 193 8.74 -0.58 1.09
C CYS A 193 8.58 -2.07 0.77
N LEU A 194 7.36 -2.56 0.96
CA LEU A 194 6.95 -3.93 0.71
C LEU A 194 5.74 -3.93 -0.23
N ALA A 195 5.77 -4.80 -1.22
CA ALA A 195 4.63 -5.12 -2.07
C ALA A 195 4.41 -6.63 -2.05
N PHE A 196 3.36 -7.08 -1.36
CA PHE A 196 2.98 -8.49 -1.34
C PHE A 196 2.05 -8.80 -2.50
N LEU A 197 2.50 -9.75 -3.33
CA LEU A 197 1.83 -10.21 -4.54
C LEU A 197 0.88 -11.37 -4.25
N SER A 198 1.05 -12.06 -3.12
CA SER A 198 0.16 -13.12 -2.63
C SER A 198 -0.30 -12.85 -1.19
N PRO A 199 -1.57 -13.13 -0.83
CA PRO A 199 -2.04 -13.14 0.55
C PRO A 199 -1.38 -14.22 1.43
N ASP A 200 -0.78 -15.25 0.84
CA ASP A 200 -0.22 -16.41 1.57
C ASP A 200 0.90 -16.01 2.53
N VAL A 201 1.57 -14.90 2.27
CA VAL A 201 2.59 -14.33 3.17
C VAL A 201 2.05 -14.07 4.58
N PHE A 202 0.76 -13.76 4.72
CA PHE A 202 0.10 -13.55 6.01
C PHE A 202 -0.29 -14.87 6.68
N ARG A 203 -0.52 -15.93 5.91
CA ARG A 203 -0.85 -17.27 6.45
C ARG A 203 0.37 -18.02 6.93
N ALA A 204 1.54 -17.66 6.42
CA ALA A 204 2.82 -18.21 6.87
C ALA A 204 3.19 -17.82 8.31
N VAL A 205 2.39 -16.97 8.98
CA VAL A 205 2.58 -16.57 10.38
C VAL A 205 1.30 -16.79 11.19
N ALA A 206 1.43 -17.17 12.46
CA ALA A 206 0.27 -17.48 13.32
C ALA A 206 -0.61 -16.26 13.64
N ALA A 207 -0.01 -15.07 13.75
CA ALA A 207 -0.69 -13.84 14.10
C ALA A 207 -0.27 -12.69 13.16
N PRO A 208 -0.80 -12.66 11.91
CA PRO A 208 -0.45 -11.65 10.91
C PRO A 208 -1.02 -10.27 11.24
N PHE A 209 -2.08 -10.22 12.06
CA PHE A 209 -2.64 -9.00 12.61
C PHE A 209 -2.76 -9.14 14.13
N ARG A 210 -2.04 -8.28 14.85
CA ARG A 210 -1.97 -8.31 16.33
C ARG A 210 -2.75 -7.17 16.99
N ASN A 211 -3.61 -6.51 16.22
CA ASN A 211 -4.37 -5.33 16.65
C ASN A 211 -3.51 -4.17 17.18
N ASN A 212 -2.25 -4.07 16.74
CA ASN A 212 -1.40 -2.91 17.00
C ASN A 212 -1.72 -1.82 15.97
N GLN A 213 -2.46 -0.81 16.43
CA GLN A 213 -2.97 0.28 15.60
C GLN A 213 -2.74 1.63 16.28
N GLN A 214 -2.54 2.66 15.47
CA GLN A 214 -2.30 4.02 15.93
C GLN A 214 -3.21 4.98 15.19
N SER A 215 -3.84 5.90 15.92
CA SER A 215 -4.60 7.00 15.34
C SER A 215 -3.67 8.17 15.04
N TRP A 216 -3.77 8.70 13.82
CA TRP A 216 -2.96 9.80 13.33
C TRP A 216 -3.83 10.83 12.63
N SER A 217 -3.41 12.08 12.70
CA SER A 217 -3.92 13.17 11.87
C SER A 217 -2.91 13.49 10.77
N LEU A 218 -3.34 13.41 9.52
CA LEU A 218 -2.56 13.86 8.36
C LEU A 218 -3.06 15.26 7.96
N LEU A 219 -2.25 16.27 8.21
CA LEU A 219 -2.41 17.58 7.57
C LEU A 219 -1.81 17.52 6.17
N ILE A 220 -2.65 17.75 5.17
CA ILE A 220 -2.23 17.98 3.79
C ILE A 220 -2.14 19.49 3.60
N ASN A 221 -0.95 20.00 3.29
CA ASN A 221 -0.68 21.41 3.05
C ASN A 221 -0.09 21.57 1.63
N PRO A 222 -0.96 21.66 0.60
CA PRO A 222 -0.51 21.72 -0.77
C PRO A 222 0.32 23.00 -1.04
N PRO A 223 1.28 22.95 -1.99
CA PRO A 223 1.47 21.88 -2.97
C PRO A 223 2.44 20.78 -2.53
N HIS A 224 3.25 20.99 -1.49
CA HIS A 224 4.46 20.19 -1.27
C HIS A 224 4.48 19.46 0.05
N GLN A 225 3.69 19.89 1.03
CA GLN A 225 3.89 19.50 2.41
C GLN A 225 2.78 18.61 2.93
N ILE A 226 3.19 17.64 3.73
CA ILE A 226 2.31 16.90 4.62
C ILE A 226 2.90 16.84 6.03
N VAL A 227 2.03 16.84 7.03
CA VAL A 227 2.43 16.67 8.44
C VAL A 227 1.56 15.59 9.07
N TRP A 228 2.19 14.58 9.65
CA TRP A 228 1.56 13.53 10.43
C TRP A 228 1.72 13.84 11.91
N GLN A 229 0.62 13.90 12.64
CA GLN A 229 0.62 14.03 14.10
C GLN A 229 -0.08 12.83 14.72
N ARG A 230 0.59 12.13 15.63
CA ARG A 230 -0.04 11.02 16.35
C ARG A 230 -1.00 11.55 17.41
N GLU A 231 -2.19 10.98 17.49
CA GLU A 231 -3.15 11.36 18.52
C GLU A 231 -2.63 11.00 19.91
N LEU A 232 -2.88 11.87 20.90
CA LEU A 232 -2.48 11.69 22.30
C LEU A 232 -0.98 11.48 22.51
N SER A 233 -0.15 11.93 21.57
CA SER A 233 1.32 11.86 21.59
C SER A 233 1.93 13.12 20.99
N GLN A 234 3.20 13.40 21.31
CA GLN A 234 3.98 14.46 20.67
C GLN A 234 4.69 13.99 19.39
N GLU A 235 4.57 12.70 19.03
CA GLU A 235 5.19 12.14 17.83
C GLU A 235 4.61 12.77 16.56
N CYS A 236 5.49 13.36 15.75
CA CYS A 236 5.16 14.10 14.54
C CYS A 236 6.21 13.87 13.44
N TRP A 237 5.76 13.78 12.19
CA TRP A 237 6.62 13.71 11.02
C TRP A 237 6.17 14.69 9.95
N SER A 238 7.10 15.45 9.40
CA SER A 238 6.86 16.36 8.26
C SER A 238 7.59 15.85 7.03
N PHE A 239 6.94 15.94 5.88
CA PHE A 239 7.54 15.59 4.60
C PHE A 239 7.23 16.68 3.58
N ASP A 240 8.25 17.07 2.81
CA ASP A 240 8.17 18.01 1.70
C ASP A 240 8.59 17.28 0.41
N PHE A 241 7.77 17.36 -0.64
CA PHE A 241 7.94 16.63 -1.91
C PHE A 241 8.07 17.52 -3.14
#